data_AF-A0A9W9DUG3-F1
#
_entry.id   AF-A0A9W9DUG3-F1
#
_cell.length_a   1.000
_cell.length_b   1.000
_cell.length_c   1.000
_cell.angle_alpha   90.00
_cell.angle_beta   90.00
_cell.angle_gamma   90.00
#
_symmetry.space_group_name_H-M   'P 1'
#
loop_
_entity.id
_entity.type
_entity.pdbx_description
1 polymer ?
#
loop_
_entity_poly.entity_id
_entity_poly.type
_entity_poly.pdbx_seq_one_letter_code
_entity_poly.pdbx_strand_id
1 'polypeptide(L)'
;MTTSQGHNLDEKIPTSYPVSTQFAPIFSPSLEYRGPDSTHSLQKSSIRPLAPRKGSPRRETHIPRPRNPFMIFRSEYHAQSKITTDVERDHRHISRIVGYLWNNMSEEDKTPYRAMAEKEKAEHQRKYPGYRFCPGTRSISESCGTSEGGIARP
;
A
#
# COMPACT_ATOMS: atom_id res chain seq x y z
N MET A 1 49.55 -38.07 -27.47
CA MET A 1 50.00 -39.27 -26.72
C MET A 1 50.42 -38.82 -25.33
N THR A 2 50.39 -39.74 -24.35
CA THR A 2 50.51 -39.58 -22.88
C THR A 2 49.19 -39.16 -22.21
N THR A 3 48.44 -40.03 -21.52
CA THR A 3 48.67 -40.86 -20.31
C THR A 3 48.27 -40.10 -19.05
N SER A 4 47.23 -40.56 -18.34
CA SER A 4 47.38 -41.23 -17.05
C SER A 4 46.03 -41.57 -16.41
N GLN A 5 45.82 -42.85 -16.15
CA GLN A 5 44.88 -43.40 -15.16
C GLN A 5 45.22 -42.91 -13.74
N GLY A 6 44.25 -42.99 -12.83
CA GLY A 6 44.51 -42.90 -11.40
C GLY A 6 43.26 -42.99 -10.55
N HIS A 7 42.91 -44.21 -10.16
CA HIS A 7 41.92 -44.62 -9.18
C HIS A 7 42.47 -44.52 -7.73
N ASN A 8 41.67 -44.09 -6.76
CA ASN A 8 41.62 -44.56 -5.35
C ASN A 8 40.61 -43.65 -4.62
N LEU A 9 39.44 -44.15 -4.21
CA LEU A 9 39.16 -44.94 -3.01
C LEU A 9 39.40 -44.21 -1.69
N ASP A 10 38.44 -44.46 -0.82
CA ASP A 10 38.48 -44.36 0.64
C ASP A 10 38.12 -43.02 1.31
N GLU A 11 36.86 -43.00 1.76
CA GLU A 11 36.53 -42.89 3.18
C GLU A 11 36.97 -41.63 3.94
N LYS A 12 35.99 -40.75 4.22
CA LYS A 12 35.45 -40.49 5.58
C LYS A 12 34.75 -39.13 5.63
N ILE A 13 33.43 -39.15 5.60
CA ILE A 13 32.61 -38.29 6.47
C ILE A 13 32.72 -38.95 7.86
N PRO A 14 32.91 -38.30 9.03
CA PRO A 14 32.26 -37.05 9.46
C PRO A 14 33.08 -36.13 10.41
N THR A 15 32.90 -34.82 10.34
CA THR A 15 33.03 -33.99 11.56
C THR A 15 32.04 -32.82 11.53
N SER A 16 30.85 -33.11 12.07
CA SER A 16 30.12 -32.26 13.02
C SER A 16 30.60 -30.80 13.11
N TYR A 17 29.94 -29.90 12.38
CA TYR A 17 29.92 -28.49 12.77
C TYR A 17 29.02 -28.36 14.01
N PRO A 18 29.53 -27.92 15.17
CA PRO A 18 28.65 -27.61 16.29
C PRO A 18 27.83 -26.38 15.94
N VAL A 19 26.51 -26.56 15.76
CA VAL A 19 25.55 -25.47 15.95
C VAL A 19 25.63 -25.07 17.42
N SER A 20 26.36 -24.00 17.70
CA SER A 20 26.37 -23.36 19.01
C SER A 20 26.44 -21.85 18.82
N THR A 21 25.28 -21.23 18.77
CA THR A 21 25.11 -19.85 19.23
C THR A 21 23.89 -19.84 20.11
N GLN A 22 24.14 -20.29 21.34
CA GLN A 22 23.21 -20.17 22.44
C GLN A 22 23.42 -18.77 23.01
N PHE A 23 22.70 -17.77 22.48
CA PHE A 23 22.52 -16.54 23.25
C PHE A 23 21.60 -16.88 24.41
N ALA A 24 22.17 -16.86 25.60
CA ALA A 24 21.53 -17.23 26.86
C ALA A 24 20.20 -16.47 27.09
N PRO A 25 19.15 -17.12 27.61
CA PRO A 25 18.02 -16.40 28.17
C PRO A 25 18.47 -15.69 29.45
N ILE A 26 18.37 -14.36 29.47
CA ILE A 26 18.44 -13.54 30.67
C ILE A 26 17.15 -13.82 31.46
N PHE A 27 17.15 -14.88 32.26
CA PHE A 27 16.11 -15.06 33.26
C PHE A 27 16.76 -15.55 34.55
N SER A 28 17.11 -14.59 35.39
CA SER A 28 17.55 -14.81 36.76
C SER A 28 16.34 -15.30 37.57
N PRO A 29 16.35 -16.53 38.12
CA PRO A 29 15.24 -17.02 38.90
C PRO A 29 15.42 -16.63 40.36
N SER A 30 14.31 -16.21 40.96
CA SER A 30 14.01 -16.12 42.39
C SER A 30 14.05 -14.71 43.00
N LEU A 31 12.86 -14.13 43.08
CA LEU A 31 12.37 -13.52 44.30
C LEU A 31 10.87 -13.78 44.37
N GLU A 32 10.53 -14.76 45.21
CA GLU A 32 9.26 -14.89 45.92
C GLU A 32 8.39 -13.62 45.85
N TYR A 33 7.29 -13.67 45.08
CA TYR A 33 6.20 -12.71 45.26
C TYR A 33 4.87 -13.44 45.35
N ARG A 34 4.56 -13.73 46.61
CA ARG A 34 3.24 -13.97 47.19
C ARG A 34 2.16 -13.14 46.49
N GLY A 35 1.10 -13.80 46.04
CA GLY A 35 -0.11 -13.16 45.49
C GLY A 35 -0.75 -12.17 46.48
N PRO A 36 -1.63 -11.29 45.98
CA PRO A 36 -3.03 -11.72 45.98
C PRO A 36 -3.80 -11.37 44.71
N ASP A 37 -4.88 -12.13 44.53
CA ASP A 37 -6.04 -11.90 43.68
C ASP A 37 -6.30 -10.41 43.40
N SER A 38 -6.25 -10.04 42.12
CA SER A 38 -6.73 -8.75 41.63
C SER A 38 -7.20 -8.95 40.20
N THR A 39 -8.45 -9.36 40.08
CA THR A 39 -9.39 -9.04 39.00
C THR A 39 -8.84 -8.00 38.02
N HIS A 40 -8.19 -8.45 36.94
CA HIS A 40 -7.71 -7.56 35.89
C HIS A 40 -8.90 -7.12 35.05
N SER A 41 -9.57 -6.08 35.54
CA SER A 41 -10.64 -5.34 34.88
C SER A 41 -10.23 -5.00 33.44
N LEU A 42 -11.07 -5.40 32.49
CA LEU A 42 -10.99 -4.98 31.09
C LEU A 42 -11.03 -3.44 31.06
N GLN A 43 -9.87 -2.81 30.90
CA GLN A 43 -9.81 -1.38 30.57
C GLN A 43 -10.24 -1.18 29.12
N LYS A 44 -11.56 -1.11 29.01
CA LYS A 44 -12.38 -0.54 27.95
C LYS A 44 -11.66 0.67 27.34
N SER A 45 -11.36 0.54 26.05
CA SER A 45 -11.16 1.60 25.07
C SER A 45 -11.14 3.03 25.63
N SER A 46 -9.95 3.63 25.65
CA SER A 46 -9.83 5.10 25.65
C SER A 46 -10.52 5.62 24.40
N ILE A 47 -11.79 6.03 24.57
CA ILE A 47 -12.54 6.81 23.58
C ILE A 47 -11.81 8.15 23.51
N ARG A 48 -10.84 8.27 22.60
CA ARG A 48 -10.42 9.57 22.11
C ARG A 48 -11.65 10.17 21.42
N PRO A 49 -12.20 11.31 21.88
CA PRO A 49 -13.29 11.95 21.19
C PRO A 49 -12.82 12.24 19.77
N LEU A 50 -13.44 11.58 18.79
CA LEU A 50 -13.25 11.89 17.39
C LEU A 50 -13.88 13.27 17.19
N ALA A 51 -13.06 14.31 17.35
CA ALA A 51 -13.42 15.64 16.87
C ALA A 51 -13.94 15.47 15.43
N PRO A 52 -15.11 16.04 15.10
CA PRO A 52 -15.64 15.94 13.75
C PRO A 52 -14.58 16.51 12.82
N ARG A 53 -14.06 15.68 11.91
CA ARG A 53 -13.14 16.13 10.87
C ARG A 53 -13.93 17.12 10.04
N LYS A 54 -13.76 18.40 10.38
CA LYS A 54 -14.29 19.54 9.64
C LYS A 54 -13.84 19.30 8.20
N GLY A 55 -14.80 18.97 7.32
CA GLY A 55 -14.53 18.84 5.90
C GLY A 55 -13.83 20.11 5.50
N SER A 56 -12.56 20.01 5.11
CA SER A 56 -11.84 21.19 4.64
C SER A 56 -12.71 21.79 3.54
N PRO A 57 -12.98 23.10 3.54
CA PRO A 57 -13.69 23.73 2.43
C PRO A 57 -12.98 23.25 1.17
N ARG A 58 -13.71 22.53 0.32
CA ARG A 58 -13.16 22.06 -0.96
C ARG A 58 -12.65 23.33 -1.61
N ARG A 59 -11.33 23.50 -1.64
CA ARG A 59 -10.71 24.64 -2.30
C ARG A 59 -11.20 24.54 -3.73
N GLU A 60 -12.02 25.49 -4.16
CA GLU A 60 -12.59 25.54 -5.52
C GLU A 60 -11.50 25.54 -6.60
N THR A 61 -10.23 25.68 -6.20
CA THR A 61 -9.04 25.65 -7.05
C THR A 61 -8.36 24.27 -7.17
N HIS A 62 -8.81 23.22 -6.47
CA HIS A 62 -8.15 21.91 -6.57
C HIS A 62 -8.64 21.12 -7.78
N ILE A 63 -7.77 21.00 -8.80
CA ILE A 63 -7.98 20.11 -9.93
C ILE A 63 -7.84 18.65 -9.46
N PRO A 64 -8.89 17.81 -9.56
CA PRO A 64 -8.83 16.42 -9.15
C PRO A 64 -8.01 15.58 -10.13
N ARG A 65 -7.40 14.50 -9.63
CA ARG A 65 -6.66 13.55 -10.46
C ARG A 65 -7.58 12.87 -11.49
N PRO A 66 -7.12 12.59 -12.72
CA PRO A 66 -7.84 11.71 -13.64
C PRO A 66 -7.97 10.31 -13.03
N ARG A 67 -9.05 9.59 -13.37
CA ARG A 67 -9.27 8.25 -12.81
C ARG A 67 -8.35 7.24 -13.48
N ASN A 68 -7.83 6.31 -12.68
CA ASN A 68 -7.12 5.15 -13.20
C ASN A 68 -8.12 4.04 -13.60
N PRO A 69 -7.68 2.96 -14.29
CA PRO A 69 -8.57 1.90 -14.77
C PRO A 69 -9.42 1.27 -13.64
N PHE A 70 -8.78 0.99 -12.50
CA PHE A 70 -9.44 0.43 -11.33
C PHE A 70 -10.51 1.36 -10.75
N MET A 71 -10.28 2.67 -10.71
CA MET A 71 -11.25 3.64 -10.21
C MET A 71 -12.48 3.75 -11.12
N ILE A 72 -12.30 3.59 -12.43
CA ILE A 72 -13.41 3.51 -13.38
C ILE A 72 -14.21 2.22 -13.13
N PHE A 73 -13.53 1.07 -13.08
CA PHE A 73 -14.16 -0.22 -12.80
C PHE A 73 -14.93 -0.22 -11.47
N ARG A 74 -14.33 0.29 -10.40
CA ARG A 74 -15.00 0.39 -9.09
C ARG A 74 -16.24 1.26 -9.14
N SER A 75 -16.19 2.38 -9.87
CA SER A 75 -17.34 3.28 -10.01
C SER A 75 -18.49 2.57 -10.72
N GLU A 76 -18.18 1.85 -11.79
CA GLU A 76 -19.13 1.03 -12.54
C GLU A 76 -19.70 -0.10 -11.67
N TYR A 77 -18.85 -0.83 -10.95
CA TYR A 77 -19.27 -1.91 -10.05
C TYR A 77 -20.21 -1.41 -8.94
N HIS A 78 -19.96 -0.20 -8.43
CA HIS A 78 -20.83 0.45 -7.47
C HIS A 78 -22.16 0.91 -8.11
N ALA A 79 -22.12 1.50 -9.31
CA ALA A 79 -23.31 1.93 -10.05
C ALA A 79 -24.22 0.76 -10.43
N GLN A 80 -23.64 -0.39 -10.79
CA GLN A 80 -24.34 -1.63 -11.08
C GLN A 80 -25.05 -2.27 -9.86
N SER A 81 -25.00 -1.62 -8.69
CA SER A 81 -25.77 -2.02 -7.50
C SER A 81 -25.50 -3.45 -7.01
N LYS A 82 -24.35 -4.05 -7.37
CA LYS A 82 -23.88 -5.34 -6.81
C LYS A 82 -23.58 -5.23 -5.31
N ILE A 83 -23.43 -4.00 -4.81
CA ILE A 83 -23.37 -3.66 -3.39
C ILE A 83 -24.31 -2.49 -3.19
N THR A 84 -25.61 -2.78 -3.00
CA THR A 84 -26.56 -1.77 -2.52
C THR A 84 -26.14 -1.32 -1.13
N THR A 85 -26.57 -0.12 -0.71
CA THR A 85 -26.32 0.39 0.64
C THR A 85 -26.85 -0.53 1.75
N ASP A 86 -27.69 -1.51 1.38
CA ASP A 86 -28.25 -2.48 2.30
C ASP A 86 -27.36 -3.71 2.52
N VAL A 87 -26.40 -3.97 1.61
CA VAL A 87 -25.45 -5.10 1.71
C VAL A 87 -24.21 -4.71 2.50
N GLU A 88 -23.61 -3.55 2.23
CA GLU A 88 -22.40 -3.09 2.92
C GLU A 88 -22.25 -1.57 2.76
N ARG A 89 -22.34 -0.83 3.86
CA ARG A 89 -22.10 0.63 3.86
C ARG A 89 -20.62 0.98 4.03
N ASP A 90 -19.77 0.04 4.45
CA ASP A 90 -18.36 0.29 4.66
C ASP A 90 -17.55 0.25 3.36
N HIS A 91 -17.21 1.44 2.85
CA HIS A 91 -16.35 1.60 1.68
C HIS A 91 -14.98 0.89 1.80
N ARG A 92 -14.48 0.61 3.01
CA ARG A 92 -13.24 -0.16 3.21
C ARG A 92 -13.44 -1.61 2.75
N HIS A 93 -14.56 -2.22 3.12
CA HIS A 93 -14.87 -3.59 2.74
C HIS A 93 -15.16 -3.68 1.23
N ILE A 94 -15.94 -2.74 0.69
CA ILE A 94 -16.20 -2.63 -0.75
C ILE A 94 -14.90 -2.59 -1.55
N SER A 95 -13.94 -1.78 -1.11
CA SER A 95 -12.64 -1.64 -1.80
C SER A 95 -11.86 -2.97 -1.79
N ARG A 96 -11.95 -3.76 -0.72
CA ARG A 96 -11.31 -5.08 -0.64
C ARG A 96 -11.95 -6.08 -1.62
N ILE A 97 -13.28 -6.14 -1.65
CA ILE A 97 -14.02 -7.04 -2.56
C ILE A 97 -13.71 -6.69 -4.02
N VAL A 98 -13.85 -5.41 -4.39
CA VAL A 98 -13.60 -4.95 -5.76
C VAL A 98 -12.13 -5.13 -6.15
N GLY A 99 -11.19 -4.95 -5.20
CA GLY A 99 -9.77 -5.22 -5.41
C GLY A 99 -9.49 -6.69 -5.71
N TYR A 100 -10.14 -7.61 -4.98
CA TYR A 100 -10.06 -9.04 -5.28
C TYR A 100 -10.61 -9.35 -6.67
N LEU A 101 -11.80 -8.85 -7.01
CA LEU A 101 -12.41 -9.07 -8.33
C LEU A 101 -11.51 -8.55 -9.47
N TRP A 102 -11.00 -7.33 -9.33
CA TRP A 102 -10.10 -6.73 -10.33
C TRP A 102 -8.85 -7.58 -10.57
N ASN A 103 -8.26 -8.16 -9.52
CA ASN A 103 -7.09 -9.02 -9.67
C ASN A 103 -7.40 -10.35 -10.37
N ASN A 104 -8.62 -10.88 -10.20
CA ASN A 104 -9.07 -12.12 -10.82
C ASN A 104 -9.64 -11.93 -12.24
N MET A 105 -9.91 -10.69 -12.67
CA MET A 105 -10.34 -10.41 -14.03
C MET A 105 -9.23 -10.72 -15.05
N SER A 106 -9.64 -11.15 -16.24
CA SER A 106 -8.73 -11.36 -17.36
C SER A 106 -8.20 -10.02 -17.91
N GLU A 107 -7.15 -10.09 -18.71
CA GLU A 107 -6.54 -8.90 -19.29
C GLU A 107 -7.42 -8.28 -20.38
N GLU A 108 -8.19 -9.10 -21.07
CA GLU A 108 -9.21 -8.73 -22.04
C GLU A 108 -10.29 -7.88 -21.37
N ASP A 109 -10.76 -8.29 -20.19
CA ASP A 109 -11.78 -7.56 -19.44
C ASP A 109 -11.23 -6.25 -18.84
N LYS A 110 -9.94 -6.18 -18.52
CA LYS A 110 -9.27 -4.96 -18.03
C LYS A 110 -8.97 -3.96 -19.14
N THR A 111 -8.81 -4.44 -20.38
CA THR A 111 -8.47 -3.63 -21.56
C THR A 111 -9.40 -2.43 -21.79
N PRO A 112 -10.75 -2.57 -21.77
CA PRO A 112 -11.63 -1.40 -21.93
C PRO A 112 -11.42 -0.36 -20.84
N TYR A 113 -11.16 -0.76 -19.59
CA TYR A 113 -10.89 0.17 -18.50
C TYR A 113 -9.54 0.89 -18.63
N ARG A 114 -8.53 0.23 -19.22
CA ARG A 114 -7.25 0.87 -19.58
C ARG A 114 -7.46 1.95 -20.63
N ALA A 115 -8.15 1.63 -21.71
CA ALA A 115 -8.45 2.58 -22.78
C ALA A 115 -9.25 3.79 -22.27
N MET A 116 -10.24 3.57 -21.40
CA MET A 116 -11.00 4.66 -20.78
C MET A 116 -10.14 5.56 -19.88
N ALA A 117 -9.25 4.96 -19.07
CA ALA A 117 -8.36 5.72 -18.21
C ALA A 117 -7.32 6.53 -19.01
N GLU A 118 -6.81 5.98 -20.11
CA GLU A 118 -5.92 6.69 -21.03
C GLU A 118 -6.63 7.88 -21.68
N LYS A 119 -7.89 7.68 -22.10
CA LYS A 119 -8.73 8.76 -22.63
C LYS A 119 -8.94 9.87 -21.60
N GLU A 120 -9.29 9.53 -20.36
CA GLU A 120 -9.42 10.52 -19.28
C GLU A 120 -8.12 11.24 -18.97
N LYS A 121 -7.00 10.52 -18.97
CA LYS A 121 -5.67 11.11 -18.76
C LYS A 121 -5.33 12.10 -19.86
N ALA A 122 -5.57 11.75 -21.12
CA ALA A 122 -5.33 12.61 -22.27
C ALA A 122 -6.24 13.85 -22.25
N GLU A 123 -7.53 13.67 -21.96
CA GLU A 123 -8.47 14.78 -21.81
C GLU A 123 -8.07 15.71 -20.67
N HIS A 124 -7.66 15.15 -19.53
CA HIS A 124 -7.19 15.91 -18.38
C HIS A 124 -5.95 16.74 -18.73
N GLN A 125 -4.98 16.13 -19.40
CA GLN A 125 -3.76 16.82 -19.84
C GLN A 125 -4.06 17.96 -20.81
N ARG A 126 -5.03 17.76 -21.72
CA ARG A 126 -5.48 18.79 -22.65
C ARG A 126 -6.22 19.93 -21.95
N LYS A 127 -7.06 19.62 -20.97
CA LYS A 127 -7.85 20.61 -20.20
C LYS A 127 -7.01 21.38 -19.19
N TYR A 128 -5.98 20.74 -18.64
CA TYR A 128 -5.11 21.29 -17.61
C TYR A 128 -3.64 21.15 -18.02
N PRO A 129 -3.19 21.91 -19.05
CA PRO A 129 -1.77 21.95 -19.40
C PRO A 129 -0.97 22.46 -18.19
N GLY A 130 0.12 21.78 -17.83
CA GLY A 130 0.93 22.11 -16.65
C GLY A 130 0.42 21.51 -15.33
N TYR A 131 -0.63 20.69 -15.34
CA TYR A 131 -1.03 19.94 -14.14
C TYR A 131 0.10 19.03 -13.65
N ARG A 132 0.50 19.20 -12.39
CA ARG A 132 1.44 18.31 -11.69
C ARG A 132 0.85 17.85 -10.37
N PHE A 133 0.92 16.55 -10.12
CA PHE A 133 0.50 15.97 -8.86
C PHE A 133 1.54 16.27 -7.78
N CYS A 134 1.15 17.09 -6.80
CA CYS A 134 1.90 17.31 -5.58
C CYS A 134 1.19 16.55 -4.44
N PRO A 135 1.75 15.42 -3.94
CA PRO A 135 1.21 14.78 -2.75
C PRO A 135 1.34 15.77 -1.60
N GLY A 136 0.21 16.30 -1.12
CA GLY A 136 0.20 17.41 -0.17
C GLY A 136 1.04 17.09 1.06
N THR A 137 2.19 17.74 1.20
CA THR A 137 2.78 17.97 2.51
C THR A 137 1.79 18.85 3.25
N ARG A 138 1.41 18.47 4.47
CA ARG A 138 0.66 19.37 5.34
C ARG A 138 1.62 20.52 5.64
N SER A 139 1.45 21.65 4.93
CA SER A 139 2.41 22.74 4.74
C SER A 139 3.60 22.41 3.81
N ILE A 140 3.61 23.02 2.65
CA ILE A 140 4.60 24.04 2.26
C ILE A 140 3.92 24.91 1.19
N SER A 141 3.74 26.17 1.54
CA SER A 141 3.53 27.25 0.60
C SER A 141 4.75 27.37 -0.30
N GLU A 142 4.50 27.58 -1.59
CA GLU A 142 5.46 27.99 -2.63
C GLU A 142 6.23 26.90 -3.40
N SER A 143 5.99 26.96 -4.72
CA SER A 143 6.77 26.43 -5.84
C SER A 143 6.72 24.94 -6.17
N CYS A 144 5.70 24.57 -6.95
CA CYS A 144 5.93 23.74 -8.13
C CYS A 144 5.87 24.67 -9.35
N GLY A 145 6.86 25.56 -9.45
CA GLY A 145 7.00 26.52 -10.54
C GLY A 145 7.85 25.90 -11.67
N THR A 146 7.21 25.75 -12.82
CA THR A 146 7.69 26.17 -14.14
C THR A 146 9.20 26.18 -14.39
N SER A 147 9.71 25.19 -15.12
CA SER A 147 10.96 25.31 -15.90
C SER A 147 10.59 25.53 -17.37
N GLU A 148 10.23 26.77 -17.72
CA GLU A 148 10.20 27.21 -19.12
C GLU A 148 11.61 27.63 -19.54
N GLY A 149 12.01 27.19 -20.73
CA GLY A 149 13.33 27.43 -21.30
C GLY A 149 13.64 28.92 -21.43
N GLY A 150 14.83 29.30 -20.97
CA GLY A 150 15.38 30.63 -21.19
C GLY A 150 15.64 30.87 -22.68
N ILE A 151 14.83 31.72 -23.30
CA ILE A 151 15.18 32.43 -24.52
C ILE A 151 15.80 33.76 -24.09
N ALA A 152 17.10 33.90 -24.37
CA ALA A 152 17.85 35.13 -24.20
C ALA A 152 17.14 36.30 -24.91
N ARG A 153 17.01 37.43 -24.20
CA ARG A 153 16.61 38.72 -24.78
C ARG A 153 17.84 39.64 -24.83
N PRO A 154 17.90 40.52 -25.83
CA PRO A 154 19.11 41.08 -26.43
C PRO A 154 19.88 42.05 -25.52
#